data_AF-A0A848VRK1-F1
#
_entry.id   AF-A0A848VRK1-F1
#
_cell.length_a   1.000
_cell.length_b   1.000
_cell.length_c   1.000
_cell.angle_alpha   90.00
_cell.angle_beta   90.00
_cell.angle_gamma   90.00
#
_symmetry.space_group_name_H-M   'P 1'
#
loop_
_entity.id
_entity.type
_entity.pdbx_description
1 polymer ?
#
loop_
_entity_poly.entity_id
_entity_poly.type
_entity_poly.pdbx_seq_one_letter_code
_entity_poly.pdbx_strand_id
1 'polypeptide(L)'
;DEVGRGCLAGPVVAAAAVLPQGWTYEGLTDSKQMSEEARNAAEHAIKVDADWAVGICSAAEIDRWNILRASLEAMNRAIKALGSTPDFLLVDGNQRLPIAACPQQTVIKGDGRSISIAAASVLAKVERDRIMAELDAQFPEFGWASNVGYPTGEHFDALTRLGPTPHHRKSFRLRVENTSQGSLF
;
A
#
# COMPACT_ATOMS: atom_id res chain seq x y z
N ASP A 1 7.60 1.43 4.83
CA ASP A 1 7.22 0.30 3.96
C ASP A 1 6.03 0.70 3.10
N GLU A 2 5.75 -0.02 2.01
CA GLU A 2 4.62 0.19 1.11
C GLU A 2 3.85 -1.10 0.78
N VAL A 3 2.54 -0.96 0.55
CA VAL A 3 1.64 -2.06 0.20
C VAL A 3 0.82 -1.70 -1.04
N GLY A 4 0.49 -2.72 -1.84
CA GLY A 4 -0.42 -2.59 -2.97
C GLY A 4 0.24 -2.45 -4.34
N ARG A 5 1.55 -2.67 -4.46
CA ARG A 5 2.26 -2.49 -5.74
C ARG A 5 1.77 -3.41 -6.86
N GLY A 6 1.40 -4.64 -6.54
CA GLY A 6 0.98 -5.66 -7.52
C GLY A 6 -0.51 -5.67 -7.86
N CYS A 7 -1.31 -4.78 -7.26
CA CYS A 7 -2.77 -4.77 -7.44
C CYS A 7 -3.17 -4.12 -8.78
N LEU A 8 -4.28 -4.58 -9.36
CA LEU A 8 -4.90 -3.96 -10.53
C LEU A 8 -5.71 -2.71 -10.17
N ALA A 9 -6.23 -2.67 -8.94
CA ALA A 9 -7.10 -1.60 -8.45
C ALA A 9 -6.64 -1.06 -7.09
N GLY A 10 -7.11 0.15 -6.81
CA GLY A 10 -6.84 0.87 -5.57
C GLY A 10 -5.47 1.53 -5.51
N PRO A 11 -5.21 2.30 -4.45
CA PRO A 11 -3.97 3.05 -4.30
C PRO A 11 -2.77 2.15 -3.97
N VAL A 12 -1.59 2.74 -4.07
CA VAL A 12 -0.41 2.31 -3.31
C VAL A 12 -0.37 3.13 -2.03
N VAL A 13 -0.16 2.45 -0.90
CA VAL A 13 -0.16 3.05 0.44
C VAL A 13 1.20 2.79 1.05
N ALA A 14 1.82 3.81 1.62
CA ALA A 14 3.04 3.69 2.38
C ALA A 14 2.84 4.30 3.77
N ALA A 15 3.58 3.81 4.75
CA ALA A 15 3.57 4.39 6.08
C ALA A 15 4.99 4.64 6.59
N ALA A 16 5.08 5.58 7.52
CA ALA A 16 6.27 5.87 8.30
C ALA A 16 5.91 5.77 9.79
N ALA A 17 6.83 5.25 10.60
CA ALA A 17 6.67 5.11 12.03
C ALA A 17 8.00 5.39 12.73
N VAL A 18 7.97 6.27 13.73
CA VAL A 18 9.07 6.57 14.63
C VAL A 18 8.67 6.04 16.01
N LEU A 19 9.29 4.93 16.39
CA LEU A 19 8.98 4.23 17.62
C LEU A 19 9.80 4.82 18.78
N PRO A 20 9.25 4.89 20.01
CA PRO A 20 10.01 5.25 21.19
C PRO A 20 11.21 4.33 21.41
N GLN A 21 12.24 4.85 22.08
CA GLN A 21 13.40 4.04 22.47
C GLN A 21 12.96 2.87 23.35
N GLY A 22 13.40 1.65 23.00
CA GLY A 22 13.06 0.44 23.75
C GLY A 22 11.65 -0.09 23.48
N TRP A 23 10.92 0.47 22.52
CA TRP A 23 9.60 -0.04 22.13
C TRP A 23 9.71 -1.48 21.62
N THR A 24 8.82 -2.34 22.12
CA THR A 24 8.74 -3.74 21.70
C THR A 24 7.27 -4.16 21.62
N TYR A 25 6.97 -5.10 20.73
CA TYR A 25 5.66 -5.71 20.60
C TYR A 25 5.84 -7.16 20.18
N GLU A 26 5.33 -8.09 20.98
CA GLU A 26 5.46 -9.51 20.72
C GLU A 26 4.67 -9.90 19.45
N GLY A 27 5.31 -10.64 18.55
CA GLY A 27 4.68 -11.08 17.31
C GLY A 27 4.62 -10.03 16.20
N LEU A 28 5.20 -8.83 16.38
CA LEU A 28 5.33 -7.87 15.27
C LEU A 28 6.35 -8.38 14.25
N THR A 29 5.88 -8.66 13.04
CA THR A 29 6.68 -9.19 11.93
C THR A 29 6.11 -8.69 10.59
N ASP A 30 6.51 -9.30 9.48
CA ASP A 30 5.88 -9.11 8.16
C ASP A 30 4.35 -9.17 8.28
N SER A 31 3.70 -8.07 7.90
CA SER A 31 2.25 -7.89 8.03
C SER A 31 1.45 -8.98 7.32
N LYS A 32 2.02 -9.63 6.30
CA LYS A 32 1.38 -10.73 5.56
C LYS A 32 1.37 -12.05 6.34
N GLN A 33 2.24 -12.20 7.34
CA GLN A 33 2.33 -13.39 8.19
C GLN A 33 1.43 -13.27 9.44
N MET A 34 0.87 -12.09 9.71
CA MET A 34 -0.02 -11.83 10.83
C MET A 34 -1.48 -12.11 10.43
N SER A 35 -2.32 -12.51 11.40
CA SER A 35 -3.78 -12.51 11.20
C SER A 35 -4.32 -11.08 11.14
N GLU A 36 -5.55 -10.90 10.68
CA GLU A 36 -6.19 -9.57 10.65
C GLU A 36 -6.34 -8.99 12.07
N GLU A 37 -6.76 -9.82 13.02
CA GLU A 37 -6.90 -9.44 14.42
C GLU A 37 -5.56 -9.02 15.03
N ALA A 38 -4.50 -9.80 14.75
CA ALA A 38 -3.15 -9.49 15.22
C ALA A 38 -2.62 -8.18 14.59
N ARG A 39 -2.89 -7.94 13.30
CA ARG A 39 -2.54 -6.68 12.62
C ARG A 39 -3.27 -5.49 13.24
N ASN A 40 -4.57 -5.62 13.50
CA ASN A 40 -5.36 -4.53 14.07
C ASN A 40 -4.93 -4.21 15.51
N ALA A 41 -4.61 -5.23 16.32
CA ALA A 41 -4.06 -5.04 17.66
C ALA A 41 -2.68 -4.35 17.63
N ALA A 42 -1.80 -4.78 16.71
CA ALA A 42 -0.50 -4.15 16.52
C ALA A 42 -0.62 -2.72 15.98
N GLU A 43 -1.50 -2.45 15.01
CA GLU A 43 -1.81 -1.11 14.51
C GLU A 43 -2.21 -0.20 15.66
N HIS A 44 -3.13 -0.65 16.52
CA HIS A 44 -3.55 0.12 17.68
C HIS A 44 -2.37 0.44 18.62
N ALA A 45 -1.58 -0.56 19.01
CA ALA A 45 -0.43 -0.34 19.89
C ALA A 45 0.61 0.62 19.29
N ILE A 46 0.93 0.47 18.00
CA ILE A 46 1.84 1.38 17.29
C ILE A 46 1.28 2.80 17.30
N LYS A 47 -0.02 2.98 17.01
CA LYS A 47 -0.65 4.31 16.92
C LYS A 47 -0.72 5.05 18.25
N VAL A 48 -0.71 4.34 19.38
CA VAL A 48 -0.72 4.92 20.73
C VAL A 48 0.65 5.50 21.09
N ASP A 49 1.73 4.80 20.75
CA ASP A 49 3.07 5.12 21.25
C ASP A 49 3.96 5.85 20.23
N ALA A 50 3.75 5.62 18.93
CA ALA A 50 4.64 6.09 17.87
C ALA A 50 4.22 7.45 17.30
N ASP A 51 5.18 8.20 16.76
CA ASP A 51 4.87 9.20 15.74
C ASP A 51 4.75 8.47 14.39
N TRP A 52 3.59 8.55 13.75
CA TRP A 52 3.29 7.78 12.56
C TRP A 52 2.46 8.59 11.58
N ALA A 53 2.57 8.22 10.32
CA ALA A 53 1.77 8.80 9.26
C ALA A 53 1.64 7.83 8.08
N VAL A 54 0.59 8.05 7.28
CA VAL A 54 0.33 7.32 6.04
C VAL A 54 0.38 8.28 4.85
N GLY A 55 0.99 7.82 3.76
CA GLY A 55 0.98 8.48 2.47
C GLY A 55 0.35 7.57 1.41
N ILE A 56 -0.46 8.18 0.55
CA ILE A 56 -1.29 7.46 -0.41
C ILE A 56 -1.01 8.04 -1.79
N CYS A 57 -0.87 7.17 -2.80
CA CYS A 57 -0.95 7.54 -4.22
C CYS A 57 -2.07 6.76 -4.90
N SER A 58 -3.00 7.50 -5.51
CA SER A 58 -4.17 6.98 -6.20
C SER A 58 -3.82 6.18 -7.46
N ALA A 59 -4.78 5.40 -7.98
CA ALA A 59 -4.63 4.70 -9.26
C ALA A 59 -4.29 5.66 -10.42
N ALA A 60 -4.90 6.87 -10.44
CA ALA A 60 -4.62 7.89 -11.44
C ALA A 60 -3.17 8.44 -11.35
N GLU A 61 -2.64 8.61 -10.14
CA GLU A 61 -1.24 9.00 -9.94
C GLU A 61 -0.27 7.88 -10.35
N ILE A 62 -0.61 6.63 -10.05
CA ILE A 62 0.15 5.46 -10.51
C ILE A 62 0.20 5.43 -12.04
N ASP A 63 -0.93 5.64 -12.71
CA ASP A 63 -1.01 5.68 -14.17
C ASP A 63 -0.19 6.84 -14.76
N ARG A 64 -0.15 7.99 -14.08
CA ARG A 64 0.63 9.16 -14.53
C ARG A 64 2.14 8.96 -14.36
N TRP A 65 2.58 8.27 -13.30
CA TRP A 65 3.98 8.28 -12.88
C TRP A 65 4.71 6.95 -13.04
N ASN A 66 4.00 5.84 -13.21
CA ASN A 66 4.42 4.46 -12.94
C ASN A 66 4.42 4.08 -11.44
N ILE A 67 4.34 2.78 -11.18
CA ILE A 67 4.22 2.23 -9.82
C ILE A 67 5.43 2.51 -8.94
N LEU A 68 6.65 2.49 -9.49
CA LEU A 68 7.86 2.75 -8.69
C LEU A 68 7.85 4.18 -8.18
N ARG A 69 7.61 5.16 -9.05
CA ARG A 69 7.57 6.58 -8.67
C ARG A 69 6.40 6.88 -7.74
N ALA A 70 5.23 6.28 -7.96
CA ALA A 70 4.09 6.43 -7.06
C ALA A 70 4.35 5.83 -5.67
N SER A 71 5.05 4.70 -5.58
CA SER A 71 5.48 4.13 -4.28
C SER A 71 6.42 5.06 -3.53
N LEU A 72 7.45 5.60 -4.21
CA LEU A 72 8.39 6.56 -3.61
C LEU A 72 7.67 7.85 -3.16
N GLU A 73 6.71 8.32 -3.94
CA GLU A 73 5.92 9.49 -3.58
C GLU A 73 4.98 9.23 -2.40
N ALA A 74 4.35 8.05 -2.32
CA ALA A 74 3.57 7.66 -1.14
C ALA A 74 4.45 7.63 0.12
N MET A 75 5.67 7.10 0.05
CA MET A 75 6.61 7.15 1.18
C MET A 75 6.99 8.58 1.55
N ASN A 76 7.27 9.44 0.57
CA ASN A 76 7.56 10.86 0.83
C ASN A 76 6.40 11.57 1.52
N ARG A 77 5.14 11.28 1.12
CA ARG A 77 3.94 11.83 1.77
C ARG A 77 3.84 11.37 3.23
N ALA A 78 4.10 10.09 3.49
CA ALA A 78 4.11 9.56 4.85
C ALA A 78 5.14 10.28 5.71
N ILE A 79 6.37 10.41 5.24
CA ILE A 79 7.45 11.07 6.00
C ILE A 79 7.14 12.55 6.26
N LYS A 80 6.61 13.27 5.27
CA LYS A 80 6.24 14.69 5.41
C LYS A 80 5.08 14.93 6.37
N ALA A 81 4.25 13.92 6.61
CA ALA A 81 3.08 13.99 7.48
C ALA A 81 3.38 13.55 8.93
N LEU A 82 4.61 13.10 9.23
CA LEU A 82 5.04 12.86 10.60
C LEU A 82 4.99 14.15 11.43
N GLY A 83 4.68 14.03 12.72
CA GLY A 83 4.69 15.15 13.65
C GLY A 83 6.10 15.67 13.95
N SER A 84 7.11 14.82 13.78
CA SER A 84 8.52 15.11 14.00
C SER A 84 9.37 14.75 12.79
N THR A 85 10.52 15.42 12.65
CA THR A 85 11.50 15.04 11.62
C THR A 85 12.38 13.91 12.16
N PRO A 86 12.39 12.72 11.55
CA PRO A 86 13.21 11.61 12.03
C PRO A 86 14.70 11.87 11.78
N ASP A 87 15.56 11.39 12.68
CA ASP A 87 17.03 11.51 12.53
C ASP A 87 17.59 10.55 11.47
N PHE A 88 16.92 9.43 11.22
CA PHE A 88 17.36 8.41 10.28
C PHE A 88 16.17 7.61 9.72
N LEU A 89 16.23 7.23 8.44
CA LEU A 89 15.21 6.42 7.77
C LEU A 89 15.69 5.01 7.47
N LEU A 90 14.89 4.02 7.88
CA LEU A 90 14.99 2.64 7.42
C LEU A 90 13.87 2.40 6.39
N VAL A 91 14.26 2.12 5.14
CA VAL A 91 13.33 1.97 4.01
C VAL A 91 13.32 0.51 3.56
N ASP A 92 12.14 -0.10 3.41
CA ASP A 92 12.07 -1.47 2.88
C ASP A 92 12.51 -1.54 1.42
N GLY A 93 13.14 -2.65 1.05
CA GLY A 93 13.56 -2.93 -0.31
C GLY A 93 14.94 -2.38 -0.66
N ASN A 94 15.12 -1.99 -1.92
CA ASN A 94 16.41 -1.58 -2.49
C ASN A 94 16.38 -0.19 -3.12
N GLN A 95 15.30 0.56 -2.94
CA GLN A 95 15.11 1.88 -3.54
C GLN A 95 15.27 2.95 -2.46
N ARG A 96 16.19 3.88 -2.68
CA ARG A 96 16.32 5.06 -1.83
C ARG A 96 15.28 6.09 -2.21
N LEU A 97 14.82 6.85 -1.22
CA LEU A 97 14.03 8.05 -1.44
C LEU A 97 14.94 9.13 -2.05
N PRO A 98 14.65 9.65 -3.26
CA PRO A 98 15.52 10.61 -3.92
C PRO A 98 15.69 11.93 -3.13
N ILE A 99 14.68 12.30 -2.35
CA ILE A 99 14.65 13.51 -1.56
C ILE A 99 14.27 13.11 -0.13
N ALA A 100 15.29 12.92 0.73
CA ALA A 100 15.09 12.67 2.15
C ALA A 100 15.72 13.82 2.96
N ALA A 101 15.00 14.29 3.98
CA ALA A 101 15.47 15.34 4.88
C ALA A 101 16.59 14.84 5.81
N CYS A 102 16.73 13.52 5.97
CA CYS A 102 17.68 12.88 6.86
C CYS A 102 18.36 11.67 6.19
N PRO A 103 19.47 11.17 6.76
CA PRO A 103 20.15 9.98 6.28
C PRO A 103 19.23 8.77 6.21
N GLN A 104 19.49 7.88 5.25
CA GLN A 104 18.64 6.70 5.03
C GLN A 104 19.45 5.46 4.69
N GLN A 105 18.88 4.30 5.02
CA GLN A 105 19.36 2.99 4.63
C GLN A 105 18.20 2.15 4.10
N THR A 106 18.41 1.53 2.93
CA THR A 106 17.50 0.55 2.38
C THR A 106 17.79 -0.83 2.96
N VAL A 107 16.75 -1.56 3.36
CA VAL A 107 16.85 -2.89 3.95
C VAL A 107 15.99 -3.84 3.15
N ILE A 108 16.61 -4.75 2.40
CA ILE A 108 15.88 -5.79 1.66
C ILE A 108 15.21 -6.73 2.67
N LYS A 109 13.89 -6.94 2.53
CA LYS A 109 13.05 -7.69 3.48
C LYS A 109 13.19 -7.12 4.89
N GLY A 110 13.08 -5.80 4.98
CA GLY A 110 13.28 -5.02 6.18
C GLY A 110 12.18 -5.24 7.21
N ASP A 111 10.97 -5.56 6.77
CA ASP A 111 9.83 -5.96 7.60
C ASP A 111 10.15 -7.16 8.50
N GLY A 112 10.92 -8.14 8.03
CA GLY A 112 11.41 -9.26 8.84
C GLY A 112 12.68 -8.99 9.65
N ARG A 113 13.26 -7.79 9.57
CA ARG A 113 14.60 -7.47 10.11
C ARG A 113 14.66 -6.21 10.97
N SER A 114 13.64 -5.37 10.91
CA SER A 114 13.55 -4.09 11.60
C SER A 114 12.15 -3.89 12.12
N ILE A 115 12.04 -3.69 13.44
CA ILE A 115 10.77 -3.43 14.10
C ILE A 115 10.09 -2.15 13.58
N SER A 116 10.87 -1.14 13.20
CA SER A 116 10.37 0.11 12.60
C SER A 116 9.77 -0.13 11.21
N ILE A 117 10.41 -0.97 10.39
CA ILE A 117 9.88 -1.33 9.07
C ILE A 117 8.63 -2.21 9.24
N ALA A 118 8.65 -3.18 10.16
CA ALA A 118 7.50 -4.01 10.48
C ALA A 118 6.28 -3.16 10.93
N ALA A 119 6.50 -2.18 11.81
CA ALA A 119 5.46 -1.25 12.25
C ALA A 119 4.87 -0.46 11.07
N ALA A 120 5.72 0.09 10.21
CA ALA A 120 5.28 0.75 8.98
C ALA A 120 4.52 -0.20 8.03
N SER A 121 4.95 -1.46 7.91
CA SER A 121 4.28 -2.47 7.09
C SER A 121 2.85 -2.73 7.57
N VAL A 122 2.67 -2.90 8.88
CA VAL A 122 1.36 -3.10 9.51
C VAL A 122 0.45 -1.90 9.28
N LEU A 123 0.94 -0.68 9.55
CA LEU A 123 0.15 0.54 9.34
C LEU A 123 -0.28 0.69 7.87
N ALA A 124 0.62 0.48 6.92
CA ALA A 124 0.31 0.57 5.49
C ALA A 124 -0.67 -0.52 5.04
N LYS A 125 -0.54 -1.74 5.57
CA LYS A 125 -1.41 -2.88 5.23
C LYS A 125 -2.83 -2.65 5.76
N VAL A 126 -2.98 -2.31 7.04
CA VAL A 126 -4.30 -2.09 7.65
C VAL A 126 -5.03 -0.93 6.99
N GLU A 127 -4.34 0.19 6.74
CA GLU A 127 -4.97 1.33 6.07
C GLU A 127 -5.37 0.99 4.63
N ARG A 128 -4.53 0.27 3.89
CA ARG A 128 -4.89 -0.14 2.53
C ARG A 128 -6.08 -1.08 2.52
N ASP A 129 -6.15 -2.04 3.43
CA ASP A 129 -7.27 -2.98 3.50
C ASP A 129 -8.58 -2.27 3.84
N ARG A 130 -8.54 -1.29 4.75
CA ARG A 130 -9.67 -0.39 5.06
C ARG A 130 -10.16 0.34 3.80
N ILE A 131 -9.26 0.96 3.04
CA ILE A 131 -9.60 1.63 1.77
C ILE A 131 -10.21 0.65 0.77
N MET A 132 -9.66 -0.56 0.62
CA MET A 132 -10.19 -1.54 -0.32
C MET A 132 -11.59 -2.04 0.08
N ALA A 133 -11.87 -2.19 1.38
CA ALA A 133 -13.19 -2.53 1.88
C ALA A 133 -14.22 -1.41 1.62
N GLU A 134 -13.82 -0.14 1.79
CA GLU A 134 -14.67 1.01 1.44
C GLU A 134 -14.96 1.10 -0.06
N LEU A 135 -13.99 0.75 -0.90
CA LEU A 135 -14.19 0.66 -2.34
C LEU A 135 -15.07 -0.53 -2.73
N ASP A 136 -14.95 -1.66 -2.06
CA ASP A 136 -15.80 -2.83 -2.27
C ASP A 136 -17.27 -2.50 -1.96
N ALA A 137 -17.55 -1.75 -0.89
CA ALA A 137 -18.91 -1.31 -0.58
C ALA A 137 -19.54 -0.46 -1.71
N GLN A 138 -18.72 0.21 -2.52
CA GLN A 138 -19.16 1.00 -3.68
C GLN A 138 -19.16 0.20 -5.00
N PHE A 139 -18.32 -0.82 -5.10
CA PHE A 139 -18.11 -1.65 -6.30
C PHE A 139 -18.03 -3.15 -5.91
N PRO A 140 -19.09 -3.71 -5.32
CA PRO A 140 -19.05 -5.04 -4.69
C PRO A 140 -18.80 -6.17 -5.69
N GLU A 141 -19.06 -5.93 -6.97
CA GLU A 141 -18.91 -6.92 -8.03
C GLU A 141 -17.47 -7.32 -8.30
N PHE A 142 -16.49 -6.53 -7.83
CA PHE A 142 -15.06 -6.80 -8.02
C PHE A 142 -14.42 -7.59 -6.87
N GLY A 143 -15.15 -7.85 -5.77
CA GLY A 143 -14.69 -8.68 -4.64
C GLY A 143 -13.46 -8.12 -3.90
N TRP A 144 -13.29 -6.80 -3.91
CA TRP A 144 -12.15 -6.11 -3.33
C TRP A 144 -12.04 -6.22 -1.81
N ALA A 145 -13.13 -6.54 -1.10
CA ALA A 145 -13.06 -6.86 0.32
C ALA A 145 -12.20 -8.12 0.59
N SER A 146 -12.18 -9.07 -0.36
CA SER A 146 -11.41 -10.32 -0.25
C SER A 146 -10.09 -10.22 -1.00
N ASN A 147 -10.13 -9.92 -2.30
CA ASN A 147 -8.94 -9.92 -3.13
C ASN A 147 -8.09 -8.66 -2.99
N VAL A 148 -8.58 -7.62 -2.30
CA VAL A 148 -7.89 -6.34 -2.06
C VAL A 148 -7.25 -5.72 -3.31
N GLY A 149 -7.89 -5.91 -4.46
CA GLY A 149 -7.46 -5.40 -5.77
C GLY A 149 -6.40 -6.24 -6.48
N TYR A 150 -6.00 -7.41 -5.98
CA TYR A 150 -5.06 -8.32 -6.67
C TYR A 150 -5.69 -8.96 -7.92
N PRO A 151 -4.87 -9.40 -8.90
CA PRO A 151 -5.35 -9.99 -10.15
C PRO A 151 -5.85 -11.44 -9.96
N THR A 152 -7.00 -11.61 -9.31
CA THR A 152 -7.67 -12.91 -9.17
C THR A 152 -8.59 -13.20 -10.36
N GLY A 153 -9.03 -14.46 -10.52
CA GLY A 153 -10.02 -14.83 -11.54
C GLY A 153 -11.30 -14.02 -11.41
N GLU A 154 -11.87 -13.96 -10.20
CA GLU A 154 -13.05 -13.16 -9.86
C GLU A 154 -12.91 -11.69 -10.28
N HIS A 155 -11.76 -11.07 -10.01
CA HIS A 155 -11.51 -9.68 -10.38
C HIS A 155 -11.46 -9.50 -11.92
N PHE A 156 -10.84 -10.42 -12.65
CA PHE A 156 -10.84 -10.37 -14.12
C PHE A 156 -12.23 -10.66 -14.72
N ASP A 157 -13.01 -11.56 -14.12
CA ASP A 157 -14.38 -11.86 -14.55
C ASP A 157 -15.28 -10.62 -14.38
N ALA A 158 -15.15 -9.92 -13.26
CA ALA A 158 -15.83 -8.65 -13.00
C ALA A 158 -15.40 -7.57 -14.01
N LEU A 159 -14.10 -7.42 -14.25
CA LEU A 159 -13.54 -6.50 -15.25
C LEU A 159 -14.08 -6.78 -16.65
N THR A 160 -14.21 -8.05 -17.05
CA THR A 160 -14.74 -8.45 -18.36
C THR A 160 -16.23 -8.11 -18.48
N ARG A 161 -17.00 -8.30 -17.41
CA ARG A 161 -18.46 -8.07 -17.40
C ARG A 161 -18.84 -6.59 -17.28
N LEU A 162 -18.09 -5.81 -16.51
CA LEU A 162 -18.48 -4.46 -16.09
C LEU A 162 -17.54 -3.36 -16.62
N GLY A 163 -16.35 -3.74 -17.10
CA GLY A 163 -15.31 -2.79 -17.48
C GLY A 163 -14.57 -2.20 -16.27
N PRO A 164 -13.51 -1.39 -16.52
CA PRO A 164 -12.71 -0.79 -15.47
C PRO A 164 -13.40 0.43 -14.84
N THR A 165 -13.26 0.56 -13.53
CA THR A 165 -13.66 1.75 -12.74
C THR A 165 -12.54 2.80 -12.68
N PRO A 166 -12.80 4.02 -12.15
CA PRO A 166 -11.75 5.01 -11.87
C PRO A 166 -10.65 4.55 -10.89
N HIS A 167 -10.90 3.49 -10.12
CA HIS A 167 -9.94 2.93 -9.16
C HIS A 167 -9.02 1.87 -9.79
N HIS A 168 -9.27 1.44 -11.02
CA HIS A 168 -8.37 0.56 -11.75
C HIS A 168 -7.18 1.33 -12.32
N ARG A 169 -6.01 0.70 -12.28
CA ARG A 169 -4.75 1.23 -12.84
C ARG A 169 -4.70 0.88 -14.31
N LYS A 170 -5.06 1.84 -15.17
CA LYS A 170 -5.18 1.64 -16.62
C LYS A 170 -3.83 1.40 -17.30
N SER A 171 -2.74 1.80 -16.65
CA SER A 171 -1.37 1.47 -17.07
C SER A 171 -0.98 0.01 -16.84
N PHE A 172 -1.76 -0.74 -16.04
CA PHE A 172 -1.57 -2.18 -15.80
C PHE A 172 -2.37 -2.99 -16.82
N ARG A 173 -2.02 -4.27 -16.99
CA ARG A 173 -2.70 -5.17 -17.94
C ARG A 173 -4.02 -5.68 -17.36
N LEU A 174 -5.12 -4.98 -17.63
CA LEU A 174 -6.47 -5.31 -17.12
C LEU A 174 -7.19 -6.47 -17.85
N ARG A 175 -6.65 -6.99 -18.95
CA ARG A 175 -7.20 -8.14 -19.72
C ARG A 175 -8.66 -8.00 -20.16
N VAL A 176 -9.17 -6.77 -20.26
CA VAL A 176 -10.47 -6.51 -20.91
C VAL A 176 -10.31 -6.66 -22.42
N GLU A 177 -11.13 -7.51 -23.05
CA GLU A 177 -11.21 -7.59 -24.51
C GLU A 177 -11.76 -6.25 -25.03
N ASN A 178 -11.12 -5.69 -26.06
CA ASN A 178 -11.64 -4.52 -26.76
C ASN A 178 -12.93 -4.89 -27.48
N THR A 179 -14.08 -4.78 -26.82
CA THR A 179 -15.39 -4.82 -27.50
C THR A 179 -15.66 -3.45 -28.14
N SER A 180 -14.83 -3.09 -29.12
CA SER A 180 -14.97 -1.96 -30.06
C SER A 180 -13.98 -2.24 -31.20
N GLN A 181 -14.35 -2.71 -32.39
CA GLN A 181 -15.47 -2.30 -33.25
C GLN A 181 -16.00 -3.51 -34.03
N GLY A 182 -17.31 -3.73 -33.98
CA GLY A 182 -18.03 -4.08 -35.20
C GLY A 182 -18.04 -2.83 -36.08
N SER A 183 -17.23 -2.82 -37.13
CA SER A 183 -17.44 -1.93 -38.27
C SER A 183 -17.91 -2.81 -39.41
N LEU A 184 -19.21 -2.68 -39.71
CA LEU A 184 -19.75 -3.01 -41.02
C LEU A 184 -18.97 -2.23 -42.07
N PHE A 185 -18.07 -2.89 -42.80
CA PHE A 185 -17.74 -2.67 -44.21
C PHE A 185 -17.11 -3.96 -44.75
#